data_AF-A0AA51DV88-F1
#
_entry.id   AF-A0AA51DV88-F1
#
_cell.length_a   1.000
_cell.length_b   1.000
_cell.length_c   1.000
_cell.angle_alpha   90.00
_cell.angle_beta   90.00
_cell.angle_gamma   90.00
#
_symmetry.space_group_name_H-M   'P 1'
#
loop_
_entity.id
_entity.type
_entity.pdbx_description
1 polymer ?
#
loop_
_entity_poly.entity_id
_entity_poly.type
_entity_poly.pdbx_seq_one_letter_code
_entity_poly.pdbx_strand_id
1 'polypeptide(L)'
;MKLSEKIQILRKKYGYSQEYLAEICNVSRQCISKWEVDIALPYIDKLLILSKIFQVSIDVLLKDDLTIDDAQEIHTCGNSTILNGSAGLYEGVLIKESIENDLVLDYLTINKVEIWKTQGNPKYWTVIFFTSTNRDFPSLLSKAIISDEAKGGNWFVDFKAGNIKFIVFRNKILKYTIGNSIEKQDVCEECKKMGIPHEQMQWAE
;
A
#
# COMPACT_ATOMS: atom_id res chain seq x y z
N MET A 1 -25.66 3.16 -8.94
CA MET A 1 -25.19 3.02 -10.34
C MET A 1 -24.63 1.62 -10.50
N LYS A 2 -25.00 0.91 -11.57
CA LYS A 2 -24.54 -0.46 -11.79
C LYS A 2 -23.08 -0.50 -12.26
N LEU A 3 -22.41 -1.64 -12.10
CA LEU A 3 -21.04 -1.88 -12.60
C LEU A 3 -20.89 -1.51 -14.09
N SER A 4 -21.85 -1.89 -14.93
CA SER A 4 -21.85 -1.62 -16.38
C SER A 4 -21.78 -0.11 -16.68
N GLU A 5 -22.61 0.68 -16.00
CA GLU A 5 -22.63 2.14 -16.09
C GLU A 5 -21.32 2.74 -15.58
N LYS A 6 -20.80 2.21 -14.46
CA LYS A 6 -19.54 2.66 -13.86
C LYS A 6 -18.35 2.47 -14.78
N ILE A 7 -18.22 1.29 -15.40
CA ILE A 7 -17.15 1.01 -16.37
C ILE A 7 -17.25 1.99 -17.55
N GLN A 8 -18.46 2.20 -18.08
CA GLN A 8 -18.64 3.08 -19.23
C GLN A 8 -18.30 4.54 -18.90
N ILE A 9 -18.74 5.03 -17.75
CA ILE A 9 -18.47 6.41 -17.31
C ILE A 9 -16.99 6.61 -17.03
N LEU A 10 -16.35 5.70 -16.30
CA LEU A 10 -14.92 5.75 -16.02
C LEU A 10 -14.09 5.68 -17.31
N ARG A 11 -14.41 4.77 -18.23
CA ARG A 11 -13.72 4.70 -19.53
C ARG A 11 -13.80 6.03 -20.28
N LYS A 12 -14.99 6.64 -20.35
CA LYS A 12 -15.19 7.95 -21.00
C LYS A 12 -14.46 9.08 -20.26
N LYS A 13 -14.48 9.08 -18.93
CA LYS A 13 -13.78 10.06 -18.07
C LYS A 13 -12.28 10.06 -18.33
N TYR A 14 -11.68 8.89 -18.54
CA TYR A 14 -10.26 8.73 -18.88
C TYR A 14 -9.96 8.85 -20.39
N GLY A 15 -10.97 9.08 -21.24
CA GLY A 15 -10.79 9.25 -22.68
C GLY A 15 -10.42 7.96 -23.44
N TYR A 16 -10.66 6.79 -22.86
CA TYR A 16 -10.29 5.51 -23.47
C TYR A 16 -11.32 5.03 -24.49
N SER A 17 -10.88 4.45 -25.59
CA SER A 17 -11.75 3.68 -26.48
C SER A 17 -12.04 2.29 -25.89
N GLN A 18 -13.09 1.61 -26.37
CA GLN A 18 -13.37 0.24 -25.94
C GLN A 18 -12.24 -0.70 -26.36
N GLU A 19 -11.65 -0.46 -27.53
CA GLU A 19 -10.49 -1.17 -28.06
C GLU A 19 -9.28 -1.02 -27.14
N TYR A 20 -8.98 0.20 -26.71
CA TYR A 20 -7.84 0.47 -25.83
C TYR A 20 -8.04 -0.18 -24.44
N LEU A 21 -9.24 -0.06 -23.87
CA LEU A 21 -9.53 -0.72 -22.59
C LEU A 21 -9.46 -2.25 -22.70
N ALA A 22 -9.87 -2.81 -23.84
CA ALA A 22 -9.81 -4.24 -24.11
C ALA A 22 -8.36 -4.74 -24.18
N GLU A 23 -7.48 -3.97 -24.83
CA GLU A 23 -6.05 -4.25 -24.91
C GLU A 23 -5.41 -4.29 -23.50
N ILE A 24 -5.66 -3.27 -22.66
CA ILE A 24 -5.13 -3.25 -21.29
C ILE A 24 -5.67 -4.41 -20.45
N CYS A 25 -6.95 -4.73 -20.58
CA CYS A 25 -7.57 -5.84 -19.85
C CYS A 25 -7.18 -7.22 -20.41
N ASN A 26 -6.47 -7.27 -21.54
CA ASN A 26 -6.17 -8.48 -22.30
C ASN A 26 -7.43 -9.31 -22.61
N VAL A 27 -8.44 -8.64 -23.18
CA VAL A 27 -9.72 -9.23 -23.61
C VAL A 27 -10.10 -8.71 -25.00
N SER A 28 -11.13 -9.30 -25.62
CA SER A 28 -11.67 -8.75 -26.87
C SER A 28 -12.46 -7.46 -26.63
N ARG A 29 -12.51 -6.55 -27.61
CA ARG A 29 -13.38 -5.36 -27.58
C ARG A 29 -14.86 -5.72 -27.35
N GLN A 30 -15.29 -6.87 -27.85
CA GLN A 30 -16.65 -7.39 -27.63
C GLN A 30 -16.91 -7.68 -26.14
N CYS A 31 -15.91 -8.12 -25.37
CA CYS A 31 -16.03 -8.32 -23.93
C CYS A 31 -16.30 -6.99 -23.22
N ILE A 32 -15.53 -5.94 -23.53
CA ILE A 32 -15.74 -4.60 -22.96
C ILE A 32 -17.15 -4.09 -23.29
N SER A 33 -17.57 -4.22 -24.55
CA SER A 33 -18.92 -3.82 -24.95
C SER A 33 -19.99 -4.54 -24.13
N LYS A 34 -19.86 -5.85 -23.91
CA LYS A 34 -20.81 -6.63 -23.10
C LYS A 34 -20.84 -6.21 -21.64
N TRP A 35 -19.69 -5.83 -21.07
CA TRP A 35 -19.60 -5.31 -19.71
C TRP A 35 -20.33 -3.97 -19.58
N GLU A 36 -20.15 -3.07 -20.55
CA GLU A 36 -20.79 -1.74 -20.53
C GLU A 36 -22.30 -1.76 -20.73
N VAL A 37 -22.87 -2.84 -21.28
CA VAL A 37 -24.32 -2.99 -21.49
C VAL A 37 -24.97 -4.05 -20.60
N ASP A 38 -24.31 -4.44 -19.50
CA ASP A 38 -24.83 -5.38 -18.49
C ASP A 38 -25.17 -6.79 -19.06
N ILE A 39 -24.56 -7.19 -20.18
CA ILE A 39 -24.74 -8.52 -20.80
C ILE A 39 -23.82 -9.56 -20.16
N ALA A 40 -22.66 -9.13 -19.66
CA ALA A 40 -21.69 -10.00 -19.00
C ALA A 40 -20.98 -9.24 -17.90
N LEU A 41 -20.44 -9.97 -16.92
CA LEU A 41 -19.61 -9.40 -15.85
C LEU A 41 -18.12 -9.67 -16.10
N PRO A 42 -17.23 -8.74 -15.72
CA PRO A 42 -15.80 -9.01 -15.68
C PRO A 42 -15.48 -10.05 -14.60
N TYR A 43 -14.53 -10.93 -14.87
CA TYR A 43 -13.95 -11.82 -13.85
C TYR A 43 -13.11 -11.03 -12.84
N ILE A 44 -12.80 -11.66 -11.70
CA ILE A 44 -12.10 -11.03 -10.57
C ILE A 44 -10.75 -10.42 -11.01
N ASP A 45 -10.00 -11.09 -11.87
CA ASP A 45 -8.73 -10.58 -12.40
C ASP A 45 -8.93 -9.30 -13.21
N LYS A 46 -10.02 -9.20 -13.98
CA LYS A 46 -10.36 -8.00 -14.75
C LYS A 46 -10.86 -6.87 -13.85
N LEU A 47 -11.60 -7.18 -12.80
CA LEU A 47 -12.01 -6.18 -11.80
C LEU A 47 -10.79 -5.54 -11.11
N LEU A 48 -9.74 -6.32 -10.79
CA LEU A 48 -8.48 -5.80 -10.25
C LEU A 48 -7.77 -4.87 -11.23
N ILE A 49 -7.75 -5.22 -12.52
CA ILE A 49 -7.17 -4.39 -13.58
C ILE A 49 -7.96 -3.09 -13.72
N LEU A 50 -9.29 -3.16 -13.81
CA LEU A 50 -10.17 -1.99 -13.92
C LEU A 50 -10.03 -1.06 -12.71
N SER A 51 -9.98 -1.61 -11.51
CA SER A 51 -9.73 -0.87 -10.27
C SER A 51 -8.43 -0.05 -10.34
N LYS A 52 -7.35 -0.67 -10.83
CA LYS A 52 -6.05 0.01 -11.00
C LYS A 52 -6.08 1.09 -12.08
N ILE A 53 -6.68 0.80 -13.24
CA ILE A 53 -6.73 1.74 -14.38
C ILE A 53 -7.55 2.98 -14.01
N PHE A 54 -8.72 2.76 -13.43
CA PHE A 54 -9.66 3.83 -13.10
C PHE A 54 -9.40 4.47 -11.73
N GLN A 55 -8.40 3.97 -10.99
CA GLN A 55 -8.04 4.46 -9.65
C GLN A 55 -9.24 4.51 -8.69
N VAL A 56 -10.07 3.46 -8.71
CA VAL A 56 -11.22 3.28 -7.81
C VAL A 56 -11.13 1.93 -7.12
N SER A 57 -11.70 1.80 -5.92
CA SER A 57 -11.74 0.50 -5.24
C SER A 57 -12.69 -0.49 -5.95
N ILE A 58 -12.46 -1.78 -5.76
CA ILE A 58 -13.39 -2.81 -6.25
C ILE A 58 -14.77 -2.66 -5.62
N ASP A 59 -14.84 -2.26 -4.35
CA ASP A 59 -16.10 -1.93 -3.68
C ASP A 59 -16.89 -0.87 -4.45
N VAL A 60 -16.25 0.24 -4.86
CA VAL A 60 -16.91 1.27 -5.68
C VAL A 60 -17.40 0.68 -6.99
N LEU A 61 -16.66 -0.22 -7.63
CA LEU A 61 -17.09 -0.85 -8.88
C LEU A 61 -18.32 -1.75 -8.68
N LEU A 62 -18.39 -2.51 -7.58
CA LEU A 62 -19.39 -3.56 -7.39
C LEU A 62 -20.63 -3.15 -6.59
N LYS A 63 -20.53 -2.18 -5.68
CA LYS A 63 -21.61 -1.77 -4.78
C LYS A 63 -22.48 -0.69 -5.42
N ASP A 64 -23.73 -1.01 -5.74
CA ASP A 64 -24.63 -0.10 -6.47
C ASP A 64 -24.95 1.21 -5.72
N ASP A 65 -24.86 1.19 -4.40
CA ASP A 65 -25.06 2.31 -3.47
C ASP A 65 -23.88 3.30 -3.46
N LEU A 66 -22.69 2.89 -3.89
CA LEU A 66 -21.54 3.78 -4.05
C LEU A 66 -21.54 4.40 -5.44
N THR A 67 -21.47 5.73 -5.51
CA THR A 67 -21.27 6.45 -6.77
C THR A 67 -19.78 6.54 -7.13
N ILE A 68 -19.49 6.85 -8.39
CA ILE A 68 -18.10 7.04 -8.86
C ILE A 68 -17.48 8.30 -8.24
N ASP A 69 -18.33 9.25 -7.83
CA ASP A 69 -17.90 10.48 -7.15
C ASP A 69 -17.71 10.23 -5.65
N ASP A 70 -18.45 9.29 -5.04
CA ASP A 70 -18.18 8.78 -3.68
C ASP A 70 -16.84 8.03 -3.59
N ALA A 71 -16.23 7.67 -4.73
CA ALA A 71 -14.87 7.15 -4.77
C ALA A 71 -13.81 8.18 -4.33
N GLN A 72 -14.19 9.47 -4.21
CA GLN A 72 -13.38 10.49 -3.55
C GLN A 72 -13.55 10.50 -2.02
N GLU A 73 -14.58 9.84 -1.48
CA GLU A 73 -14.88 9.77 -0.06
C GLU A 73 -14.92 8.31 0.40
N ILE A 74 -13.74 7.73 0.59
CA ILE A 74 -13.61 6.61 1.51
C ILE A 74 -13.91 7.18 2.91
N HIS A 75 -15.13 6.99 3.39
CA HIS A 75 -15.49 7.17 4.79
C HIS A 75 -14.73 6.13 5.64
N THR A 76 -13.47 6.43 5.93
CA THR A 76 -12.73 5.88 7.06
C THR A 76 -12.69 7.00 8.08
N CYS A 77 -13.07 6.72 9.32
CA CYS A 77 -12.98 7.71 10.40
C CYS A 77 -11.52 8.17 10.55
N GLY A 78 -11.23 9.41 10.15
CA GLY A 78 -9.90 10.03 10.27
C GLY A 78 -9.49 10.75 8.99
N ASN A 79 -9.58 12.08 8.99
CA ASN A 79 -9.14 12.95 7.91
C ASN A 79 -7.64 12.75 7.57
N SER A 80 -7.32 12.50 6.29
CA SER A 80 -6.45 13.36 5.44
C SER A 80 -5.98 12.67 4.14
N THR A 81 -6.46 13.19 3.01
CA THR A 81 -5.76 13.34 1.72
C THR A 81 -5.26 12.08 0.97
N ILE A 82 -6.05 11.59 0.01
CA ILE A 82 -5.54 10.80 -1.13
C ILE A 82 -5.10 11.79 -2.22
N LEU A 83 -3.79 11.95 -2.39
CA LEU A 83 -3.23 12.62 -3.57
C LEU A 83 -2.97 11.59 -4.66
N ASN A 84 -3.56 11.85 -5.81
CA ASN A 84 -3.16 11.37 -7.13
C ASN A 84 -1.63 11.47 -7.32
N GLY A 85 -1.01 10.45 -7.92
CA GLY A 85 0.31 10.58 -8.55
C GLY A 85 1.37 9.58 -8.08
N SER A 86 2.01 8.96 -9.06
CA SER A 86 2.94 7.82 -8.98
C SER A 86 4.32 8.08 -8.34
N ALA A 87 4.42 8.88 -7.28
CA ALA A 87 5.63 9.01 -6.47
C ALA A 87 5.26 9.66 -5.12
N GLY A 88 5.09 8.85 -4.07
CA GLY A 88 4.84 9.38 -2.72
C GLY A 88 3.88 8.59 -1.84
N LEU A 89 3.26 7.52 -2.37
CA LEU A 89 2.49 6.60 -1.52
C LEU A 89 3.45 5.57 -0.91
N TYR A 90 3.65 5.68 0.40
CA TYR A 90 4.30 4.64 1.19
C TYR A 90 3.29 3.56 1.51
N GLU A 91 3.68 2.30 1.39
CA GLU A 91 2.89 1.13 1.79
C GLU A 91 3.79 0.15 2.56
N GLY A 92 3.32 -0.32 3.72
CA GLY A 92 4.13 -1.20 4.54
C GLY A 92 3.47 -1.67 5.81
N VAL A 93 4.30 -2.19 6.72
CA VAL A 93 3.87 -2.82 7.97
C VAL A 93 4.61 -2.18 9.12
N LEU A 94 3.87 -1.73 10.13
CA LEU A 94 4.39 -1.14 11.36
C LEU A 94 3.97 -2.01 12.54
N ILE A 95 4.92 -2.39 13.39
CA ILE A 95 4.62 -2.95 14.71
C ILE A 95 4.41 -1.79 15.67
N LYS A 96 3.23 -1.66 16.28
CA LYS A 96 2.93 -0.51 17.15
C LYS A 96 3.91 -0.40 18.33
N GLU A 97 4.36 -1.54 18.84
CA GLU A 97 5.29 -1.64 19.94
C GLU A 97 6.73 -1.24 19.56
N SER A 98 7.02 -1.02 18.27
CA SER A 98 8.35 -0.59 17.80
C SER A 98 8.55 0.94 17.80
N ILE A 99 7.50 1.71 18.10
CA ILE A 99 7.54 3.18 18.15
C ILE A 99 7.27 3.71 19.56
N GLU A 100 8.00 4.74 19.95
CA GLU A 100 7.87 5.44 21.23
C GLU A 100 6.88 6.60 21.16
N ASN A 101 6.77 7.24 19.99
CA ASN A 101 5.91 8.40 19.78
C ASN A 101 4.77 8.08 18.80
N ASP A 102 3.55 8.11 19.32
CA ASP A 102 2.33 7.74 18.60
C ASP A 102 1.88 8.79 17.59
N LEU A 103 2.42 10.02 17.64
CA LEU A 103 2.12 11.07 16.65
C LEU A 103 2.49 10.66 15.22
N VAL A 104 3.36 9.66 15.04
CA VAL A 104 3.65 9.13 13.70
C VAL A 104 2.43 8.46 13.07
N LEU A 105 1.49 7.96 13.88
CA LEU A 105 0.26 7.31 13.42
C LEU A 105 -0.71 8.29 12.77
N ASP A 106 -0.67 9.58 13.13
CA ASP A 106 -1.50 10.63 12.54
C ASP A 106 -1.22 10.84 11.04
N TYR A 107 -0.08 10.34 10.56
CA TYR A 107 0.32 10.40 9.15
C TYR A 107 0.03 9.11 8.39
N LEU A 108 -0.67 8.16 8.99
CA LEU A 108 -0.96 6.85 8.43
C LEU A 108 -2.44 6.69 8.12
N THR A 109 -2.73 6.15 6.94
CA THR A 109 -3.99 5.48 6.64
C THR A 109 -3.85 4.02 7.03
N ILE A 110 -4.59 3.58 8.05
CA ILE A 110 -4.57 2.19 8.53
C ILE A 110 -5.46 1.34 7.63
N ASN A 111 -4.85 0.40 6.92
CA ASN A 111 -5.54 -0.49 5.99
C ASN A 111 -6.05 -1.76 6.70
N LYS A 112 -5.25 -2.28 7.64
CA LYS A 112 -5.54 -3.52 8.38
C LYS A 112 -4.77 -3.53 9.69
N VAL A 113 -5.37 -4.10 10.74
CA VAL A 113 -4.68 -4.39 12.00
C VAL A 113 -4.79 -5.88 12.30
N GLU A 114 -3.66 -6.49 12.68
CA GLU A 114 -3.58 -7.88 13.11
C GLU A 114 -2.85 -7.98 14.46
N ILE A 115 -3.11 -9.08 15.18
CA ILE A 115 -2.40 -9.42 16.41
C ILE A 115 -1.54 -10.65 16.13
N TRP A 116 -0.21 -10.50 16.16
CA TRP A 116 0.72 -11.59 15.94
C TRP A 116 1.25 -12.12 17.26
N LYS A 117 1.11 -13.42 17.49
CA LYS A 117 1.66 -14.08 18.67
C LYS A 117 3.16 -14.28 18.49
N THR A 118 3.95 -13.84 19.47
CA THR A 118 5.40 -13.98 19.46
C THR A 118 5.85 -14.93 20.57
N GLN A 119 7.11 -15.38 20.49
CA GLN A 119 7.75 -16.11 21.59
C GLN A 119 8.45 -15.16 22.58
N GLY A 120 8.44 -13.85 22.32
CA GLY A 120 9.15 -12.84 23.11
C GLY A 120 8.27 -12.06 24.08
N ASN A 121 8.83 -10.97 24.63
CA ASN A 121 8.09 -9.97 25.38
C ASN A 121 8.07 -8.67 24.55
N PRO A 122 6.89 -8.14 24.17
CA PRO A 122 5.55 -8.62 24.49
C PRO A 122 5.15 -9.90 23.73
N LYS A 123 4.28 -10.71 24.35
CA LYS A 123 3.76 -11.98 23.79
C LYS A 123 2.95 -11.80 22.51
N TYR A 124 2.50 -10.58 22.26
CA TYR A 124 1.70 -10.21 21.10
C TYR A 124 2.23 -8.91 20.54
N TRP A 125 2.26 -8.81 19.22
CA TRP A 125 2.52 -7.57 18.48
C TRP A 125 1.26 -7.11 17.79
N THR A 126 1.03 -5.80 17.85
CA THR A 126 -0.01 -5.13 17.10
C THR A 126 0.56 -4.71 15.76
N VAL A 127 0.19 -5.45 14.72
CA VAL A 127 0.73 -5.27 13.37
C VAL A 127 -0.24 -4.39 12.57
N ILE A 128 0.22 -3.23 12.16
CA ILE A 128 -0.53 -2.21 11.44
C ILE A 128 -0.04 -2.21 9.99
N PHE A 129 -0.91 -2.62 9.07
CA PHE A 129 -0.69 -2.45 7.64
C PHE A 129 -1.17 -1.06 7.27
N PHE A 130 -0.30 -0.26 6.68
CA PHE A 130 -0.58 1.16 6.46
C PHE A 130 -0.26 1.61 5.05
N THR A 131 -0.86 2.73 4.68
CA THR A 131 -0.35 3.61 3.64
C THR A 131 -0.09 5.01 4.19
N SER A 132 0.79 5.78 3.56
CA SER A 132 1.02 7.19 3.90
C SER A 132 1.34 8.00 2.65
N THR A 133 0.75 9.18 2.53
CA THR A 133 1.05 10.17 1.48
C THR A 133 2.01 11.26 1.97
N ASN A 134 2.36 11.26 3.25
CA ASN A 134 3.26 12.27 3.83
C ASN A 134 4.70 12.01 3.37
N ARG A 135 5.27 12.95 2.61
CA ARG A 135 6.63 12.85 2.07
C ARG A 135 7.73 12.80 3.14
N ASP A 136 7.48 13.42 4.30
CA ASP A 136 8.41 13.43 5.43
C ASP A 136 8.27 12.19 6.32
N PHE A 137 7.34 11.29 6.00
CA PHE A 137 7.05 10.10 6.78
C PHE A 137 8.30 9.28 7.16
N PRO A 138 9.25 8.96 6.24
CA PRO A 138 10.46 8.23 6.62
C PRO A 138 11.27 8.93 7.71
N SER A 139 11.38 10.27 7.66
CA SER A 139 12.11 11.07 8.64
C SER A 139 11.37 11.14 9.98
N LEU A 140 10.05 11.33 9.95
CA LEU A 140 9.21 11.33 11.14
C LEU A 140 9.25 9.97 11.84
N LEU A 141 9.13 8.89 11.08
CA LEU A 141 9.22 7.53 11.60
C LEU A 141 10.59 7.23 12.18
N SER A 142 11.67 7.62 11.49
CA SER A 142 13.03 7.46 12.02
C SER A 142 13.25 8.16 13.35
N LYS A 143 12.46 9.20 13.66
CA LYS A 143 12.49 9.88 14.96
C LYS A 143 11.61 9.22 16.02
N ALA A 144 10.64 8.40 15.62
CA ALA A 144 9.67 7.76 16.50
C ALA A 144 10.06 6.32 16.90
N ILE A 145 10.90 5.64 16.12
CA ILE A 145 11.32 4.25 16.37
C ILE A 145 12.16 4.14 17.66
N ILE A 146 11.92 3.06 18.41
CA ILE A 146 12.68 2.68 19.61
C ILE A 146 14.06 2.13 19.22
N SER A 147 15.11 2.57 19.92
CA SER A 147 16.48 2.01 19.80
C SER A 147 17.06 1.54 21.14
N ASP A 148 16.19 1.31 22.12
CA ASP A 148 16.60 0.93 23.47
C ASP A 148 16.74 -0.60 23.58
N GLU A 149 17.94 -1.07 23.89
CA GLU A 149 18.21 -2.50 24.11
C GLU A 149 17.35 -3.09 25.23
N ALA A 150 16.98 -2.31 26.24
CA ALA A 150 16.09 -2.76 27.32
C ALA A 150 14.62 -2.92 26.86
N LYS A 151 14.23 -2.34 25.72
CA LYS A 151 12.89 -2.41 25.13
C LYS A 151 12.84 -3.29 23.86
N GLY A 152 13.70 -4.29 23.78
CA GLY A 152 13.66 -5.29 22.70
C GLY A 152 14.61 -5.03 21.53
N GLY A 153 15.56 -4.10 21.67
CA GLY A 153 16.66 -3.93 20.72
C GLY A 153 16.43 -2.86 19.65
N ASN A 154 17.19 -2.97 18.57
CA ASN A 154 17.20 -2.01 17.47
C ASN A 154 16.04 -2.29 16.51
N TRP A 155 14.89 -1.74 16.82
CA TRP A 155 13.70 -1.91 16.00
C TRP A 155 13.87 -1.26 14.62
N PHE A 156 13.19 -1.83 13.64
CA PHE A 156 13.07 -1.24 12.32
C PHE A 156 11.66 -1.40 11.77
N VAL A 157 11.37 -0.61 10.74
CA VAL A 157 10.12 -0.68 9.98
C VAL A 157 10.49 -0.72 8.51
N ASP A 158 9.93 -1.67 7.77
CA ASP A 158 10.08 -1.76 6.33
C ASP A 158 8.80 -1.38 5.59
N PHE A 159 8.95 -0.61 4.52
CA PHE A 159 7.86 -0.22 3.62
C PHE A 159 8.43 0.06 2.24
N LYS A 160 7.56 0.28 1.25
CA LYS A 160 7.96 0.67 -0.10
C LYS A 160 7.21 1.90 -0.58
N ALA A 161 7.80 2.61 -1.52
CA ALA A 161 7.13 3.61 -2.35
C ALA A 161 7.54 3.37 -3.80
N GLY A 162 6.58 2.96 -4.63
CA GLY A 162 6.87 2.50 -5.99
C GLY A 162 7.85 1.32 -5.99
N ASN A 163 8.98 1.48 -6.67
CA ASN A 163 10.05 0.47 -6.74
C ASN A 163 11.16 0.67 -5.70
N ILE A 164 10.99 1.55 -4.73
CA ILE A 164 12.00 1.80 -3.69
C ILE A 164 11.53 1.17 -2.39
N LYS A 165 12.36 0.29 -1.82
CA LYS A 165 12.18 -0.24 -0.45
C LYS A 165 12.91 0.66 0.54
N PHE A 166 12.28 0.91 1.68
CA PHE A 166 12.81 1.68 2.80
C PHE A 166 12.92 0.77 4.01
N ILE A 167 14.07 0.80 4.68
CA ILE A 167 14.31 0.16 5.97
C ILE A 167 14.68 1.27 6.95
N VAL A 168 13.77 1.58 7.85
CA VAL A 168 13.88 2.73 8.74
C VAL A 168 14.21 2.25 10.15
N PHE A 169 15.29 2.80 10.71
CA PHE A 169 15.73 2.65 12.08
C PHE A 169 15.66 4.00 12.79
N ARG A 170 15.90 4.00 14.10
CA ARG A 170 16.13 5.23 14.84
C ARG A 170 17.31 6.02 14.26
N ASN A 171 17.03 7.23 13.80
CA ASN A 171 17.99 8.18 13.20
C ASN A 171 18.77 7.65 11.97
N LYS A 172 18.31 6.59 11.32
CA LYS A 172 18.93 6.04 10.12
C LYS A 172 17.88 5.49 9.16
N ILE A 173 18.01 5.82 7.88
CA ILE A 173 17.12 5.38 6.81
C ILE A 173 17.97 4.74 5.73
N LEU A 174 17.71 3.47 5.45
CA LEU A 174 18.31 2.75 4.34
C LEU A 174 17.27 2.58 3.24
N LYS A 175 17.72 2.55 1.99
CA LYS A 175 16.86 2.33 0.83
C LYS A 175 17.57 1.55 -0.25
N TYR A 176 16.81 0.77 -1.02
CA TYR A 176 17.29 0.11 -2.21
C TYR A 176 16.16 0.01 -3.25
N THR A 177 16.54 -0.13 -4.51
CA THR A 177 15.62 -0.35 -5.62
C THR A 177 15.24 -1.83 -5.67
N ILE A 178 13.93 -2.13 -5.66
CA ILE A 178 13.40 -3.49 -5.76
C ILE A 178 13.87 -4.13 -7.08
N GLY A 179 14.40 -5.35 -7.01
CA GLY A 179 15.06 -6.05 -8.12
C GLY A 179 16.54 -5.71 -8.30
N ASN A 180 17.11 -4.74 -7.56
CA ASN A 180 18.56 -4.48 -7.55
C ASN A 180 19.25 -5.28 -6.43
N SER A 181 19.80 -6.44 -6.78
CA SER A 181 20.44 -7.35 -5.82
C SER A 181 21.67 -6.77 -5.13
N ILE A 182 22.41 -5.87 -5.78
CA ILE A 182 23.63 -5.25 -5.21
C ILE A 182 23.24 -4.28 -4.11
N GLU A 183 22.33 -3.34 -4.40
CA GLU A 183 21.83 -2.39 -3.39
C GLU A 183 21.16 -3.11 -2.22
N LYS A 184 20.39 -4.17 -2.50
CA LYS A 184 19.79 -4.99 -1.45
C LYS A 184 20.84 -5.65 -0.57
N GLN A 185 21.90 -6.18 -1.16
CA GLN A 185 23.00 -6.78 -0.41
C GLN A 185 23.68 -5.75 0.50
N ASP A 186 23.99 -4.57 -0.01
CA ASP A 186 24.62 -3.49 0.76
C ASP A 186 23.75 -3.08 1.96
N VAL A 187 22.43 -2.94 1.75
CA VAL A 187 21.47 -2.65 2.82
C VAL A 187 21.43 -3.79 3.86
N CYS A 188 21.43 -5.04 3.41
CA CYS A 188 21.42 -6.19 4.33
C CYS A 188 22.73 -6.28 5.14
N GLU A 189 23.88 -5.99 4.54
CA GLU A 189 25.16 -5.92 5.26
C GLU A 189 25.15 -4.81 6.31
N GLU A 190 24.56 -3.67 6.00
CA GLU A 190 24.41 -2.57 6.96
C GLU A 190 23.46 -2.94 8.11
N CYS A 191 22.36 -3.63 7.83
CA CYS A 191 21.45 -4.17 8.85
C CYS A 191 22.15 -5.23 9.73
N LYS A 192 23.01 -6.08 9.17
CA LYS A 192 23.81 -7.05 9.95
C LYS A 192 24.74 -6.35 10.93
N LYS A 193 25.42 -5.27 10.52
CA LYS A 193 26.26 -4.45 11.43
C LYS A 193 25.45 -3.83 12.57
N MET A 194 24.15 -3.62 12.36
CA MET A 194 23.20 -3.09 13.34
C MET A 194 22.55 -4.18 14.21
N GLY A 195 22.98 -5.44 14.09
CA GLY A 195 22.53 -6.56 14.92
C GLY A 195 21.27 -7.26 14.43
N ILE A 196 20.79 -6.98 13.21
CA ILE A 196 19.56 -7.58 12.68
C ILE A 196 19.83 -9.00 12.14
N PRO A 197 19.10 -10.03 12.63
CA PRO A 197 19.25 -11.40 12.13
C PRO A 197 18.83 -11.54 10.67
N HIS A 198 19.51 -12.42 9.93
CA HIS A 198 19.22 -12.63 8.50
C HIS A 198 17.76 -13.06 8.22
N GLU A 199 17.18 -13.83 9.13
CA GLU A 199 15.78 -14.28 9.05
C GLU A 199 14.78 -13.11 9.02
N GLN A 200 15.11 -11.98 9.66
CA GLN A 200 14.28 -10.77 9.67
C GLN A 200 14.49 -9.88 8.42
N MET A 201 15.44 -10.23 7.54
CA MET A 201 15.75 -9.50 6.31
C MET A 201 15.18 -10.19 5.05
N GLN A 202 14.29 -11.18 5.22
CA GLN A 202 13.57 -11.82 4.11
C GLN A 202 12.36 -10.99 3.66
N TRP A 203 12.62 -9.76 3.21
CA TRP A 203 11.56 -8.87 2.75
C TRP A 203 11.02 -9.33 1.39
N ALA A 204 9.70 -9.40 1.28
CA ALA A 204 9.02 -9.57 0.01
C ALA A 204 9.33 -8.36 -0.90
N GLU A 205 9.66 -8.66 -2.15
CA GLU A 205 9.91 -7.72 -3.24
C GLU A 205 8.65 -7.50 -4.08
#